data_AF-A0A656KIL2-F1
#
_entry.id   AF-A0A656KIL2-F1
#
_cell.length_a   1.000
_cell.length_b   1.000
_cell.length_c   1.000
_cell.angle_alpha   90.00
_cell.angle_beta   90.00
_cell.angle_gamma   90.00
#
_symmetry.space_group_name_H-M   'P 1'
#
loop_
_entity.id
_entity.type
_entity.pdbx_description
1 polymer ?
#
loop_
_entity_poly.entity_id
_entity_poly.type
_entity_poly.pdbx_seq_one_letter_code
_entity_poly.pdbx_strand_id
1 'polypeptide(L)'
;MMTHEYLEFAKKKLLQDPELGRAYLNNHGVIRFREEFVREKKISGFSILKRSLVVRKLLLKDVVDNIILVPISTIGCGKTTVSLSLSFLFGWGCVGNNTIEARNRPYKFAEKVLEELTKKPVVFADRNNVQKFQRNQLILHFLRKRRQARMIALNFVNNEASLENIRKVTLDRILPRIENDQGSDTGLQKDRAVDIMDDFIERFEKLDILGWPDRNFDAVIDLNPTLDSRANLEILVEGLRSIFPKLITKVPTKEELDVAFSSALNKSNEKTKSTFPERFIELPHGMGQNSDATHVANFPNIKSPHSTQVENS
;
A
#
# COMPACT_ATOMS: atom_id res chain seq x y z
N MET A 1 9.70 16.16 -19.16
CA MET A 1 9.40 17.19 -20.17
C MET A 1 9.42 18.55 -19.48
N MET A 2 10.43 19.39 -19.75
CA MET A 2 10.52 20.74 -19.19
C MET A 2 9.58 21.66 -19.96
N THR A 3 8.71 22.41 -19.28
CA THR A 3 7.75 23.31 -19.93
C THR A 3 8.45 24.59 -20.40
N HIS A 4 7.98 25.18 -21.50
CA HIS A 4 8.51 26.44 -22.03
C HIS A 4 8.55 27.55 -20.96
N GLU A 5 7.55 27.60 -20.09
CA GLU A 5 7.48 28.55 -18.98
C GLU A 5 8.58 28.36 -17.91
N TYR A 6 9.01 27.12 -17.67
CA TYR A 6 10.13 26.85 -16.76
C TYR A 6 11.45 27.32 -17.37
N LEU A 7 11.61 27.18 -18.70
CA LEU A 7 12.80 27.67 -19.40
C LEU A 7 12.90 29.20 -19.34
N GLU A 8 11.78 29.91 -19.54
CA GLU A 8 11.74 31.37 -19.44
C GLU A 8 11.99 31.87 -18.02
N PHE A 9 11.39 31.23 -17.01
CA PHE A 9 11.69 31.52 -15.60
C PHE A 9 13.17 31.28 -15.27
N ALA A 10 13.70 30.12 -15.69
CA ALA A 10 15.08 29.76 -15.43
C ALA A 10 16.03 30.76 -16.09
N LYS A 11 15.79 31.10 -17.36
CA LYS A 11 16.58 32.09 -18.10
C LYS A 11 16.59 33.43 -17.37
N LYS A 12 15.44 33.94 -16.93
CA LYS A 12 15.35 35.21 -16.20
C LYS A 12 16.14 35.19 -14.88
N LYS A 13 15.97 34.14 -14.06
CA LYS A 13 16.61 34.05 -12.74
C LYS A 13 18.12 33.81 -12.82
N LEU A 14 18.58 32.95 -13.74
CA LEU A 14 20.00 32.65 -13.91
C LEU A 14 20.76 33.83 -14.55
N LEU A 15 20.08 34.69 -15.31
CA LEU A 15 20.64 35.95 -15.80
C LEU A 15 20.72 37.03 -14.71
N GLN A 16 19.81 37.01 -13.73
CA GLN A 16 19.79 37.96 -12.62
C GLN A 16 20.77 37.60 -11.51
N ASP A 17 21.09 36.30 -11.34
CA ASP A 17 22.04 35.80 -10.36
C ASP A 17 23.02 34.80 -11.03
N PRO A 18 24.20 35.28 -11.46
CA PRO A 18 25.22 34.44 -12.07
C PRO A 18 25.83 33.39 -11.14
N GLU A 19 25.78 33.59 -9.81
CA GLU A 19 26.25 32.60 -8.83
C GLU A 19 25.28 31.42 -8.75
N LEU A 20 23.98 31.72 -8.73
CA LEU A 20 22.93 30.71 -8.86
C LEU A 20 23.03 29.94 -10.17
N GLY A 21 23.39 30.62 -11.27
CA GLY A 21 23.74 30.03 -12.56
C GLY A 21 24.82 28.95 -12.46
N ARG A 22 25.95 29.29 -11.83
CA ARG A 22 27.08 28.37 -11.63
C ARG A 22 26.73 27.21 -10.70
N ALA A 23 25.99 27.47 -9.63
CA ALA A 23 25.51 26.42 -8.73
C ALA A 23 24.56 25.44 -9.43
N TYR A 24 23.64 25.96 -10.25
CA TYR A 24 22.66 25.16 -10.99
C TYR A 24 23.33 24.24 -12.02
N LEU A 25 24.36 24.72 -12.74
CA LEU A 25 25.16 23.91 -13.66
C LEU A 25 25.92 22.77 -12.95
N ASN A 26 26.29 22.98 -11.69
CA ASN A 26 26.93 21.98 -10.83
C ASN A 26 25.91 21.11 -10.04
N ASN A 27 24.65 21.05 -10.48
CA ASN A 27 23.56 20.31 -9.81
C ASN A 27 23.25 20.73 -8.36
N HIS A 28 23.74 21.88 -7.90
CA HIS A 28 23.46 22.41 -6.58
C HIS A 28 22.25 23.35 -6.61
N GLY A 29 21.33 23.19 -5.64
CA GLY A 29 20.16 24.07 -5.50
C GLY A 29 19.00 23.83 -6.48
N VAL A 30 19.06 22.78 -7.32
CA VAL A 30 18.04 22.46 -8.34
C VAL A 30 16.64 22.25 -7.73
N ILE A 31 16.55 21.62 -6.56
CA ILE A 31 15.28 21.39 -5.86
C ILE A 31 14.69 22.72 -5.39
N ARG A 32 15.48 23.56 -4.71
CA ARG A 32 15.07 24.89 -4.25
C ARG A 32 14.63 25.78 -5.40
N PHE A 33 15.33 25.73 -6.53
CA PHE A 33 15.01 26.49 -7.73
C PHE A 33 13.67 26.07 -8.36
N ARG A 34 13.38 24.76 -8.36
CA ARG A 34 12.07 24.23 -8.79
C ARG A 34 10.95 24.65 -7.84
N GLU A 35 11.18 24.62 -6.54
CA GLU A 35 10.20 25.08 -5.54
C GLU A 35 9.90 26.59 -5.66
N GLU A 36 10.91 27.39 -6.01
CA GLU A 36 10.76 28.82 -6.24
C GLU A 36 9.93 29.11 -7.49
N PHE A 37 10.15 28.38 -8.60
CA PHE A 37 9.30 28.46 -9.81
C PHE A 37 7.83 28.19 -9.49
N VAL A 38 7.58 27.14 -8.71
CA VAL A 38 6.23 26.73 -8.29
C VAL A 38 5.55 27.82 -7.45
N ARG A 39 6.33 28.45 -6.56
CA ARG A 39 5.86 29.54 -5.69
C ARG A 39 5.55 30.81 -6.47
N GLU A 40 6.42 31.21 -7.41
CA GLU A 40 6.26 32.43 -8.21
C GLU A 40 5.05 32.33 -9.15
N LYS A 41 4.81 31.16 -9.73
CA LYS A 41 3.65 30.94 -10.61
C LYS A 41 2.32 30.78 -9.86
N LYS A 42 2.31 30.88 -8.52
CA LYS A 42 1.15 30.60 -7.64
C LYS A 42 0.49 29.25 -7.97
N ILE A 43 1.28 28.31 -8.49
CA ILE A 43 0.81 26.99 -8.82
C ILE A 43 0.74 26.27 -7.47
N SER A 44 -0.46 26.14 -6.90
CA SER A 44 -0.66 25.40 -5.66
C SER A 44 0.02 24.03 -5.80
N GLY A 45 0.79 23.60 -4.80
CA GLY A 45 1.44 22.28 -4.82
C GLY A 45 0.46 21.15 -5.14
N PHE A 46 -0.82 21.33 -4.76
CA PHE A 46 -1.94 20.47 -5.12
C PHE A 46 -2.19 20.33 -6.63
N SER A 47 -2.00 21.40 -7.40
CA SER A 47 -2.19 21.40 -8.86
C SER A 47 -1.03 20.72 -9.61
N ILE A 48 0.21 20.88 -9.14
CA ILE A 48 1.36 20.11 -9.64
C ILE A 48 1.23 18.64 -9.27
N LEU A 49 0.71 18.34 -8.08
CA LEU A 49 0.49 16.96 -7.64
C LEU A 49 -0.62 16.29 -8.44
N LYS A 50 -1.77 16.95 -8.65
CA LYS A 50 -2.81 16.46 -9.56
C LYS A 50 -2.21 16.16 -10.94
N ARG A 51 -1.37 17.04 -11.46
CA ARG A 51 -0.65 16.81 -12.71
C ARG A 51 0.32 15.62 -12.62
N SER A 52 1.07 15.47 -11.53
CA SER A 52 1.99 14.35 -11.29
C SER A 52 1.26 13.01 -11.17
N LEU A 53 0.12 12.96 -10.48
CA LEU A 53 -0.74 11.78 -10.36
C LEU A 53 -1.38 11.44 -11.71
N VAL A 54 -1.83 12.44 -12.46
CA VAL A 54 -2.33 12.25 -13.84
C VAL A 54 -1.22 11.69 -14.73
N VAL A 55 0.01 12.23 -14.66
CA VAL A 55 1.16 11.72 -15.42
C VAL A 55 1.52 10.31 -15.00
N ARG A 56 1.58 10.00 -13.68
CA ARG A 56 1.78 8.63 -13.20
C ARG A 56 0.70 7.70 -13.74
N LYS A 57 -0.58 8.08 -13.65
CA LYS A 57 -1.70 7.31 -14.19
C LYS A 57 -1.59 7.09 -15.71
N LEU A 58 -1.10 8.06 -16.48
CA LEU A 58 -0.81 7.89 -17.90
C LEU A 58 0.28 6.84 -18.15
N LEU A 59 1.33 6.82 -17.33
CA LEU A 59 2.40 5.81 -17.40
C LEU A 59 1.94 4.40 -17.01
N LEU A 60 0.77 4.26 -16.37
CA LEU A 60 0.19 2.97 -15.99
C LEU A 60 -0.71 2.39 -17.07
N LYS A 61 -1.10 3.17 -18.09
CA LYS A 61 -2.08 2.71 -19.10
C LYS A 61 -1.65 1.47 -19.88
N ASP A 62 -0.34 1.33 -20.08
CA ASP A 62 0.27 0.23 -20.83
C ASP A 62 0.72 -0.94 -19.94
N VAL A 63 0.59 -0.81 -18.62
CA VAL A 63 1.01 -1.84 -17.67
C VAL A 63 -0.03 -2.97 -17.63
N VAL A 64 0.45 -4.21 -17.82
CA VAL A 64 -0.37 -5.43 -17.81
C VAL A 64 0.08 -6.46 -16.77
N ASP A 65 1.20 -6.22 -16.09
CA ASP A 65 1.78 -7.11 -15.08
C ASP A 65 2.61 -6.34 -14.04
N ASN A 66 3.27 -7.05 -13.12
CA ASN A 66 4.10 -6.48 -12.07
C ASN A 66 3.34 -5.53 -11.12
N ILE A 67 2.05 -5.77 -10.86
CA ILE A 67 1.23 -4.91 -10.01
C ILE A 67 1.07 -5.52 -8.62
N ILE A 68 1.29 -4.72 -7.57
CA ILE A 68 1.06 -5.10 -6.18
C ILE A 68 -0.05 -4.21 -5.62
N LEU A 69 -1.14 -4.83 -5.18
CA LEU A 69 -2.22 -4.14 -4.48
C LEU A 69 -1.92 -4.17 -2.98
N VAL A 70 -1.81 -2.99 -2.36
CA VAL A 70 -1.39 -2.82 -0.97
C VAL A 70 -2.53 -2.16 -0.18
N PRO A 71 -3.28 -2.93 0.61
CA PRO A 71 -4.38 -2.40 1.42
C PRO A 71 -3.86 -1.53 2.56
N ILE A 72 -4.62 -0.50 2.90
CA ILE A 72 -4.47 0.32 4.10
C ILE A 72 -5.84 0.30 4.77
N SER A 73 -5.98 -0.57 5.78
CA SER A 73 -7.29 -0.93 6.35
C SER A 73 -7.18 -1.40 7.80
N THR A 74 -8.24 -1.27 8.56
CA THR A 74 -8.40 -1.97 9.84
C THR A 74 -8.97 -3.39 9.63
N ILE A 75 -9.12 -4.14 10.72
CA ILE A 75 -9.72 -5.48 10.70
C ILE A 75 -11.22 -5.36 10.36
N GLY A 76 -11.77 -6.32 9.63
CA GLY A 76 -13.20 -6.35 9.30
C GLY A 76 -13.64 -5.49 8.10
N CYS A 77 -12.74 -4.72 7.49
CA CYS A 77 -13.06 -3.91 6.30
C CYS A 77 -13.38 -4.72 5.02
N GLY A 78 -13.31 -6.06 5.05
CA GLY A 78 -13.64 -6.90 3.87
C GLY A 78 -12.49 -7.19 2.90
N LYS A 79 -11.27 -6.74 3.22
CA LYS A 79 -10.05 -6.91 2.40
C LYS A 79 -9.83 -8.34 1.88
N THR A 80 -9.87 -9.35 2.74
CA THR A 80 -9.67 -10.75 2.33
C THR A 80 -10.78 -11.24 1.41
N THR A 81 -12.02 -10.83 1.66
CA THR A 81 -13.16 -11.15 0.79
C THR A 81 -12.97 -10.52 -0.59
N VAL A 82 -12.58 -9.25 -0.67
CA VAL A 82 -12.27 -8.57 -1.93
C VAL A 82 -11.09 -9.24 -2.65
N SER A 83 -10.01 -9.55 -1.92
CA SER A 83 -8.82 -10.23 -2.44
C SER A 83 -9.18 -11.58 -3.09
N LEU A 84 -9.93 -12.42 -2.38
CA LEU A 84 -10.36 -13.73 -2.88
C LEU A 84 -11.30 -13.61 -4.09
N SER A 85 -12.16 -12.58 -4.11
CA SER A 85 -13.05 -12.30 -5.25
C SER A 85 -12.25 -11.93 -6.50
N LEU A 86 -11.24 -11.06 -6.37
CA LEU A 86 -10.33 -10.73 -7.48
C LEU A 86 -9.54 -11.95 -7.98
N SER A 87 -9.10 -12.81 -7.04
CA SER A 87 -8.43 -14.06 -7.40
C SER A 87 -9.36 -14.98 -8.20
N PHE A 88 -10.63 -15.07 -7.82
CA PHE A 88 -11.64 -15.84 -8.54
C PHE A 88 -11.89 -15.29 -9.95
N LEU A 89 -12.05 -13.97 -10.09
CA LEU A 89 -12.39 -13.32 -11.36
C LEU A 89 -11.24 -13.35 -12.37
N PHE A 90 -10.01 -13.10 -11.91
CA PHE A 90 -8.88 -12.81 -12.80
C PHE A 90 -7.70 -13.77 -12.63
N GLY A 91 -7.80 -14.74 -11.72
CA GLY A 91 -6.71 -15.67 -11.42
C GLY A 91 -5.49 -15.01 -10.77
N TRP A 92 -5.65 -13.80 -10.20
CA TRP A 92 -4.59 -13.04 -9.55
C TRP A 92 -4.10 -13.68 -8.25
N GLY A 93 -2.86 -13.39 -7.89
CA GLY A 93 -2.24 -13.90 -6.67
C GLY A 93 -2.77 -13.19 -5.43
N CYS A 94 -2.88 -13.91 -4.32
CA CYS A 94 -3.29 -13.36 -3.02
C CYS A 94 -2.39 -13.96 -1.94
N VAL A 95 -1.66 -13.11 -1.23
CA VAL A 95 -0.77 -13.55 -0.15
C VAL A 95 -1.30 -12.98 1.15
N GLY A 96 -1.72 -13.87 2.06
CA GLY A 96 -2.22 -13.50 3.39
C GLY A 96 -1.09 -13.38 4.41
N ASN A 97 -1.06 -12.31 5.18
CA ASN A 97 -0.08 -12.17 6.25
C ASN A 97 -0.31 -13.20 7.38
N ASN A 98 -1.55 -13.64 7.58
CA ASN A 98 -1.92 -14.65 8.57
C ASN A 98 -1.48 -16.07 8.21
N THR A 99 -1.22 -16.38 6.93
CA THR A 99 -0.75 -17.70 6.49
C THR A 99 0.76 -17.89 6.62
N ILE A 100 1.46 -16.97 7.28
CA ILE A 100 2.92 -16.96 7.38
C ILE A 100 3.35 -17.26 8.82
N GLU A 101 3.85 -18.47 8.99
CA GLU A 101 4.39 -18.99 10.23
C GLU A 101 5.92 -18.94 10.18
N ALA A 102 6.51 -17.79 10.52
CA ALA A 102 7.96 -17.63 10.54
C ALA A 102 8.41 -16.53 11.50
N ARG A 103 9.62 -16.69 12.05
CA ARG A 103 10.39 -15.57 12.63
C ARG A 103 10.61 -14.52 11.53
N ASN A 104 10.50 -13.23 11.87
CA ASN A 104 10.52 -12.13 10.91
C ASN A 104 9.41 -12.20 9.84
N ARG A 105 8.17 -12.46 10.29
CA ARG A 105 6.96 -12.51 9.46
C ARG A 105 6.83 -11.36 8.45
N PRO A 106 7.09 -10.08 8.79
CA PRO A 106 6.91 -9.00 7.83
C PRO A 106 7.84 -9.09 6.61
N TYR A 107 9.10 -9.50 6.80
CA TYR A 107 10.03 -9.73 5.69
C TYR A 107 9.58 -10.91 4.83
N LYS A 108 9.21 -12.04 5.47
CA LYS A 108 8.74 -13.25 4.77
C LYS A 108 7.48 -13.01 3.98
N PHE A 109 6.58 -12.18 4.49
CA PHE A 109 5.40 -11.71 3.76
C PHE A 109 5.78 -10.95 2.49
N ALA A 110 6.69 -9.99 2.59
CA ALA A 110 7.12 -9.23 1.42
C ALA A 110 7.82 -10.12 0.37
N GLU A 111 8.68 -11.06 0.80
CA GLU A 111 9.28 -12.04 -0.11
C GLU A 111 8.22 -12.91 -0.79
N LYS A 112 7.21 -13.39 -0.02
CA LYS A 112 6.16 -14.24 -0.58
C LYS A 112 5.30 -13.51 -1.62
N VAL A 113 5.02 -12.23 -1.40
CA VAL A 113 4.36 -11.37 -2.38
C VAL A 113 5.19 -11.28 -3.66
N LEU A 114 6.51 -11.08 -3.55
CA LEU A 114 7.39 -11.00 -4.72
C LEU A 114 7.54 -12.33 -5.46
N GLU A 115 7.61 -13.45 -4.72
CA GLU A 115 7.58 -14.80 -5.28
C GLU A 115 6.31 -15.02 -6.10
N GLU A 116 5.15 -14.68 -5.55
CA GLU A 116 3.87 -14.84 -6.25
C GLU A 116 3.77 -13.91 -7.47
N LEU A 117 4.38 -12.73 -7.42
CA LEU A 117 4.44 -11.77 -8.53
C LEU A 117 5.34 -12.24 -9.68
N THR A 118 6.15 -13.29 -9.50
CA THR A 118 6.82 -13.95 -10.63
C THR A 118 5.86 -14.83 -11.43
N LYS A 119 4.75 -15.25 -10.84
CA LYS A 119 3.79 -16.20 -11.42
C LYS A 119 2.51 -15.53 -11.90
N LYS A 120 2.14 -14.42 -11.28
CA LYS A 120 0.87 -13.72 -11.49
C LYS A 120 1.11 -12.26 -11.89
N PRO A 121 0.29 -11.69 -12.80
CA PRO A 121 0.45 -10.31 -13.23
C PRO A 121 0.15 -9.30 -12.10
N VAL A 122 -0.75 -9.69 -11.19
CA VAL A 122 -1.17 -8.89 -10.04
C VAL A 122 -1.12 -9.75 -8.79
N VAL A 123 -0.61 -9.19 -7.70
CA VAL A 123 -0.65 -9.81 -6.38
C VAL A 123 -1.28 -8.87 -5.36
N PHE A 124 -2.29 -9.37 -4.67
CA PHE A 124 -2.89 -8.71 -3.53
C PHE A 124 -2.10 -9.06 -2.26
N ALA A 125 -1.47 -8.06 -1.65
CA ALA A 125 -0.72 -8.20 -0.40
C ALA A 125 -1.68 -8.06 0.79
N ASP A 126 -2.40 -9.12 1.14
CA ASP A 126 -3.44 -9.14 2.16
C ASP A 126 -2.88 -8.99 3.59
N ARG A 127 -2.58 -7.74 3.92
CA ARG A 127 -2.16 -7.21 5.23
C ARG A 127 -2.81 -5.85 5.44
N ASN A 128 -3.08 -5.50 6.70
CA ASN A 128 -3.78 -4.27 7.06
C ASN A 128 -2.98 -2.98 6.80
N ASN A 129 -1.67 -2.99 7.08
CA ASN A 129 -0.79 -1.82 6.92
C ASN A 129 -1.30 -0.53 7.59
N VAL A 130 -1.87 -0.66 8.80
CA VAL A 130 -2.49 0.43 9.57
C VAL A 130 -1.52 1.58 9.83
N GLN A 131 -0.26 1.26 10.11
CA GLN A 131 0.76 2.23 10.49
C GLN A 131 1.70 2.54 9.32
N LYS A 132 2.21 3.76 9.33
CA LYS A 132 3.14 4.31 8.35
C LYS A 132 4.44 3.52 8.26
N PHE A 133 4.95 3.02 9.39
CA PHE A 133 6.16 2.17 9.38
C PHE A 133 5.92 0.84 8.66
N GLN A 134 4.71 0.26 8.76
CA GLN A 134 4.37 -1.00 8.10
C GLN A 134 4.34 -0.81 6.58
N ARG A 135 3.80 0.32 6.12
CA ARG A 135 3.83 0.74 4.71
C ARG A 135 5.27 0.98 4.24
N ASN A 136 6.07 1.69 5.03
CA ASN A 136 7.48 1.94 4.73
C ASN A 136 8.27 0.64 4.52
N GLN A 137 8.07 -0.35 5.38
CA GLN A 137 8.74 -1.64 5.29
C GLN A 137 8.45 -2.36 3.96
N LEU A 138 7.18 -2.41 3.54
CA LEU A 138 6.81 -3.02 2.25
C LEU A 138 7.37 -2.25 1.08
N ILE A 139 7.18 -0.93 1.07
CA ILE A 139 7.61 -0.04 0.00
C ILE A 139 9.12 -0.15 -0.21
N LEU A 140 9.92 -0.05 0.86
CA LEU A 140 11.37 -0.19 0.76
C LEU A 140 11.77 -1.58 0.26
N HIS A 141 11.10 -2.63 0.72
CA HIS A 141 11.39 -3.99 0.28
C HIS A 141 11.14 -4.18 -1.22
N PHE A 142 9.96 -3.76 -1.69
CA PHE A 142 9.56 -3.87 -3.10
C PHE A 142 10.41 -2.98 -4.02
N LEU A 143 10.69 -1.74 -3.61
CA LEU A 143 11.56 -0.84 -4.39
C LEU A 143 12.98 -1.40 -4.57
N ARG A 144 13.52 -2.05 -3.52
CA ARG A 144 14.86 -2.65 -3.57
C ARG A 144 14.92 -3.91 -4.41
N LYS A 145 13.92 -4.79 -4.30
CA LYS A 145 13.94 -6.12 -4.93
C LYS A 145 13.32 -6.15 -6.32
N ARG A 146 12.33 -5.29 -6.59
CA ARG A 146 11.59 -5.25 -7.85
C ARG A 146 11.12 -3.83 -8.18
N ARG A 147 12.08 -2.98 -8.55
CA ARG A 147 11.87 -1.54 -8.87
C ARG A 147 10.82 -1.27 -9.96
N GLN A 148 10.56 -2.25 -10.83
CA GLN A 148 9.54 -2.15 -11.88
C GLN A 148 8.13 -2.47 -11.39
N ALA A 149 7.96 -3.00 -10.18
CA ALA A 149 6.65 -3.25 -9.61
C ALA A 149 5.87 -1.94 -9.44
N ARG A 150 4.57 -1.98 -9.72
CA ARG A 150 3.64 -0.87 -9.50
C ARG A 150 2.85 -1.12 -8.23
N MET A 151 2.98 -0.24 -7.26
CA MET A 151 2.31 -0.36 -5.97
C MET A 151 1.07 0.52 -5.96
N ILE A 152 -0.09 -0.10 -5.75
CA ILE A 152 -1.38 0.59 -5.72
C ILE A 152 -1.94 0.50 -4.30
N ALA A 153 -2.09 1.67 -3.66
CA ALA A 153 -2.69 1.71 -2.33
C ALA A 153 -4.20 1.50 -2.45
N LEU A 154 -4.74 0.54 -1.70
CA LEU A 154 -6.18 0.38 -1.52
C LEU A 154 -6.56 0.99 -0.18
N ASN A 155 -6.96 2.25 -0.21
CA ASN A 155 -7.19 3.06 0.97
C ASN A 155 -8.62 2.85 1.45
N PHE A 156 -8.82 2.02 2.48
CA PHE A 156 -10.11 1.93 3.16
C PHE A 156 -10.27 3.18 4.03
N VAL A 157 -10.95 4.18 3.48
CA VAL A 157 -10.97 5.54 4.00
C VAL A 157 -11.51 5.54 5.42
N ASN A 158 -10.63 5.86 6.37
CA ASN A 158 -10.98 6.04 7.76
C ASN A 158 -10.93 7.54 8.08
N ASN A 159 -12.09 8.17 8.26
CA ASN A 159 -12.18 9.54 8.76
C ASN A 159 -12.77 9.56 10.17
N GLU A 160 -12.45 10.58 10.95
CA GLU A 160 -12.85 10.68 12.36
C GLU A 160 -14.38 10.64 12.53
N ALA A 161 -15.12 11.27 11.62
CA ALA A 161 -16.59 11.25 11.61
C ALA A 161 -17.16 9.84 11.35
N SER A 162 -16.37 8.93 10.78
CA SER A 162 -16.77 7.56 10.44
C SER A 162 -16.23 6.50 11.40
N LEU A 163 -15.35 6.84 12.35
CA LEU A 163 -14.67 5.85 13.20
C LEU A 163 -15.64 4.94 13.94
N GLU A 164 -16.66 5.51 14.60
CA GLU A 164 -17.68 4.76 15.33
C GLU A 164 -18.49 3.86 14.40
N ASN A 165 -18.87 4.37 13.22
CA ASN A 165 -19.61 3.59 12.24
C ASN A 165 -18.76 2.46 11.65
N ILE A 166 -17.47 2.72 11.40
CA ILE A 166 -16.51 1.72 10.95
C ILE A 166 -16.35 0.65 12.02
N ARG A 167 -16.18 1.04 13.29
CA ARG A 167 -16.09 0.11 14.42
C ARG A 167 -17.33 -0.79 14.47
N LYS A 168 -18.52 -0.20 14.45
CA LYS A 168 -19.79 -0.94 14.43
C LYS A 168 -19.88 -1.92 13.27
N VAL A 169 -19.72 -1.44 12.03
CA VAL A 169 -19.87 -2.27 10.82
C VAL A 169 -18.82 -3.38 10.76
N THR A 170 -17.58 -3.09 11.16
CA THR A 170 -16.52 -4.11 11.17
C THR A 170 -16.76 -5.15 12.26
N LEU A 171 -17.33 -4.75 13.40
CA LEU A 171 -17.65 -5.65 14.50
C LEU A 171 -18.82 -6.58 14.13
N ASP A 172 -19.88 -6.03 13.54
CA ASP A 172 -21.03 -6.79 13.03
C ASP A 172 -20.63 -7.87 12.01
N ARG A 173 -19.51 -7.68 11.30
CA ARG A 173 -18.97 -8.66 10.34
C ARG A 173 -18.12 -9.75 10.98
N ILE A 174 -17.56 -9.49 12.16
CA ILE A 174 -16.61 -10.38 12.84
C ILE A 174 -17.33 -11.23 13.88
N LEU A 175 -18.27 -10.66 14.64
CA LEU A 175 -18.98 -11.39 15.70
C LEU A 175 -19.63 -12.69 15.20
N PRO A 176 -20.37 -12.72 14.07
CA PRO A 176 -20.95 -13.97 13.58
C PRO A 176 -19.90 -15.00 13.17
N ARG A 177 -18.68 -14.57 12.82
CA ARG A 177 -17.59 -15.50 12.46
C ARG A 177 -16.99 -16.16 13.70
N ILE A 178 -16.98 -15.46 14.84
CA ILE A 178 -16.53 -15.98 16.14
C ILE A 178 -17.59 -16.91 16.74
N GLU A 179 -18.88 -16.57 16.62
CA GLU A 179 -19.98 -17.40 17.15
C GLU A 179 -20.10 -18.76 16.44
N ASN A 180 -19.65 -18.85 15.19
CA ASN A 180 -19.64 -20.09 14.42
C ASN A 180 -18.50 -21.06 14.82
N ASP A 181 -17.54 -20.62 15.65
CA ASP A 181 -16.55 -21.49 16.28
C ASP A 181 -17.14 -22.08 17.57
N GLN A 182 -17.57 -23.35 17.47
CA GLN A 182 -18.32 -24.12 18.47
C GLN A 182 -17.53 -24.42 19.76
N GLY A 183 -17.23 -23.40 20.59
CA GLY A 183 -16.52 -23.56 21.87
C GLY A 183 -17.25 -22.91 23.06
N SER A 184 -16.98 -23.39 24.28
CA SER A 184 -17.57 -22.87 25.53
C SER A 184 -17.05 -21.48 25.95
N ASP A 185 -16.12 -20.90 25.18
CA ASP A 185 -15.39 -19.67 25.51
C ASP A 185 -15.63 -18.54 24.47
N THR A 186 -16.85 -18.44 23.95
CA THR A 186 -17.21 -17.43 22.92
C THR A 186 -17.25 -16.01 23.49
N GLY A 187 -17.57 -15.83 24.78
CA GLY A 187 -17.59 -14.53 25.45
C GLY A 187 -16.20 -13.87 25.49
N LEU A 188 -15.21 -14.54 26.07
CA LEU A 188 -13.83 -14.03 26.15
C LEU A 188 -13.20 -13.84 24.76
N GLN A 189 -13.56 -14.67 23.77
CA GLN A 189 -13.10 -14.47 22.39
C GLN A 189 -13.69 -13.24 21.73
N LYS A 190 -14.95 -12.89 22.01
CA LYS A 190 -15.58 -11.66 21.53
C LYS A 190 -14.91 -10.43 22.13
N ASP A 191 -14.69 -10.42 23.45
CA ASP A 191 -14.04 -9.29 24.13
C ASP A 191 -12.62 -9.07 23.59
N ARG A 192 -11.83 -10.15 23.45
CA ARG A 192 -10.50 -10.08 22.82
C ARG A 192 -10.53 -9.59 21.38
N ALA A 193 -11.53 -9.99 20.59
CA ALA A 193 -11.66 -9.53 19.22
C ALA A 193 -11.98 -8.02 19.16
N VAL A 194 -12.83 -7.53 20.06
CA VAL A 194 -13.11 -6.10 20.21
C VAL A 194 -11.84 -5.34 20.57
N ASP A 195 -11.08 -5.78 21.58
CA ASP A 195 -9.84 -5.13 22.00
C ASP A 195 -8.81 -5.05 20.87
N ILE A 196 -8.63 -6.14 20.12
CA ILE A 196 -7.72 -6.18 18.97
C ILE A 196 -8.20 -5.22 17.88
N MET A 197 -9.50 -5.15 17.62
CA MET A 197 -10.03 -4.23 16.61
C MET A 197 -9.82 -2.77 16.99
N ASP A 198 -10.06 -2.43 18.26
CA ASP A 198 -9.86 -1.09 18.78
C ASP A 198 -8.39 -0.68 18.69
N ASP A 199 -7.46 -1.56 19.04
CA ASP A 199 -6.02 -1.36 18.88
C ASP A 199 -5.62 -1.14 17.39
N PHE A 200 -6.32 -1.77 16.43
CA PHE A 200 -6.11 -1.48 15.00
C PHE A 200 -6.67 -0.13 14.56
N ILE A 201 -7.80 0.30 15.12
CA ILE A 201 -8.44 1.58 14.82
C ILE A 201 -7.61 2.73 15.42
N GLU A 202 -7.18 2.61 16.68
CA GLU A 202 -6.39 3.61 17.38
C GLU A 202 -5.03 3.85 16.73
N ARG A 203 -4.37 2.79 16.26
CA ARG A 203 -3.07 2.89 15.58
C ARG A 203 -3.17 3.25 14.10
N PHE A 204 -4.37 3.47 13.56
CA PHE A 204 -4.53 3.77 12.15
C PHE A 204 -3.93 5.13 11.80
N GLU A 205 -2.88 5.13 10.98
CA GLU A 205 -2.27 6.35 10.45
C GLU A 205 -2.76 6.59 9.02
N LYS A 206 -3.49 7.71 8.83
CA LYS A 206 -4.06 8.12 7.53
C LYS A 206 -3.00 8.07 6.41
N LEU A 207 -3.43 7.69 5.22
CA LEU A 207 -2.59 7.68 4.02
C LEU A 207 -2.18 9.13 3.68
N ASP A 208 -0.87 9.37 3.54
CA ASP A 208 -0.31 10.68 3.18
C ASP A 208 0.50 10.60 1.88
N ILE A 209 -0.18 10.71 0.73
CA ILE A 209 0.47 10.61 -0.59
C ILE A 209 1.53 11.69 -0.88
N LEU A 210 1.65 12.71 -0.02
CA LEU A 210 2.67 13.75 -0.12
C LEU A 210 3.94 13.37 0.66
N GLY A 211 3.75 12.71 1.80
CA GLY A 211 4.83 12.30 2.70
C GLY A 211 5.51 11.00 2.30
N TRP A 212 6.75 10.84 2.76
CA TRP A 212 7.34 9.50 2.85
C TRP A 212 6.59 8.69 3.92
N PRO A 213 6.30 7.38 3.73
CA PRO A 213 6.67 6.55 2.59
C PRO A 213 5.63 6.54 1.46
N ASP A 214 4.42 7.04 1.73
CA ASP A 214 3.23 6.83 0.93
C ASP A 214 3.28 7.53 -0.45
N ARG A 215 4.12 8.56 -0.62
CA ARG A 215 4.44 9.19 -1.92
C ARG A 215 4.99 8.22 -2.99
N ASN A 216 5.41 7.02 -2.58
CA ASN A 216 5.92 5.98 -3.48
C ASN A 216 4.84 5.05 -4.02
N PHE A 217 3.57 5.20 -3.62
CA PHE A 217 2.48 4.55 -4.33
C PHE A 217 2.31 5.18 -5.72
N ASP A 218 2.10 4.33 -6.72
CA ASP A 218 1.92 4.76 -8.11
C ASP A 218 0.51 5.29 -8.35
N ALA A 219 -0.47 4.73 -7.65
CA ALA A 219 -1.85 5.19 -7.61
C ALA A 219 -2.54 4.80 -6.29
N VAL A 220 -3.71 5.40 -6.05
CA VAL A 220 -4.56 5.12 -4.91
C VAL A 220 -5.98 4.84 -5.41
N ILE A 221 -6.62 3.84 -4.82
CA ILE A 221 -8.05 3.58 -4.97
C ILE A 221 -8.66 3.68 -3.58
N ASP A 222 -9.57 4.64 -3.41
CA ASP A 222 -10.30 4.82 -2.17
C ASP A 222 -11.47 3.83 -2.12
N LEU A 223 -11.55 3.08 -1.03
CA LEU A 223 -12.60 2.12 -0.71
C LEU A 223 -13.33 2.56 0.55
N ASN A 224 -14.58 2.16 0.70
CA ASN A 224 -15.38 2.54 1.85
C ASN A 224 -15.52 1.35 2.81
N PRO A 225 -14.88 1.39 4.00
CA PRO A 225 -14.97 0.30 4.98
C PRO A 225 -16.39 0.00 5.47
N THR A 226 -17.32 0.96 5.37
CA THR A 226 -18.72 0.80 5.80
C THR A 226 -19.61 0.21 4.70
N LEU A 227 -19.17 0.21 3.44
CA LEU A 227 -19.89 -0.46 2.36
C LEU A 227 -19.64 -1.96 2.41
N ASP A 228 -20.61 -2.72 1.90
CA ASP A 228 -20.44 -4.16 1.70
C ASP A 228 -19.21 -4.47 0.81
N SER A 229 -18.58 -5.61 1.05
CA SER A 229 -17.36 -5.97 0.30
C SER A 229 -17.64 -6.18 -1.19
N ARG A 230 -18.88 -6.54 -1.57
CA ARG A 230 -19.31 -6.61 -2.98
C ARG A 230 -19.32 -5.24 -3.65
N ALA A 231 -19.76 -4.20 -2.94
CA ALA A 231 -19.74 -2.84 -3.47
C ALA A 231 -18.28 -2.33 -3.61
N ASN A 232 -17.43 -2.61 -2.61
CA ASN A 232 -16.00 -2.30 -2.71
C ASN A 232 -15.29 -3.07 -3.83
N LEU A 233 -15.72 -4.30 -4.11
CA LEU A 233 -15.19 -5.08 -5.23
C LEU A 233 -15.46 -4.39 -6.58
N GLU A 234 -16.66 -3.85 -6.78
CA GLU A 234 -17.05 -3.11 -7.99
C GLU A 234 -16.21 -1.84 -8.15
N ILE A 235 -16.13 -1.03 -7.08
CA ILE A 235 -15.29 0.19 -7.03
C ILE A 235 -13.84 -0.15 -7.38
N LEU A 236 -13.32 -1.26 -6.82
CA LEU A 236 -11.96 -1.68 -7.07
C LEU A 236 -11.73 -2.12 -8.51
N VAL A 237 -12.64 -2.89 -9.10
CA VAL A 237 -12.55 -3.33 -10.51
C VAL A 237 -12.62 -2.13 -11.45
N GLU A 238 -13.52 -1.19 -11.21
CA GLU A 238 -13.63 0.05 -12.00
C GLU A 238 -12.38 0.94 -11.85
N GLY A 239 -11.89 1.11 -10.63
CA GLY A 239 -10.67 1.86 -10.33
C GLY A 239 -9.46 1.26 -11.02
N LEU A 240 -9.30 -0.06 -10.95
CA LEU A 240 -8.20 -0.78 -11.62
C LEU A 240 -8.31 -0.70 -13.13
N ARG A 241 -9.50 -0.84 -13.73
CA ARG A 241 -9.69 -0.65 -15.17
C ARG A 241 -9.33 0.77 -15.61
N SER A 242 -9.67 1.78 -14.81
CA SER A 242 -9.36 3.18 -15.09
C SER A 242 -7.85 3.46 -15.07
N ILE A 243 -7.11 2.78 -14.19
CA ILE A 243 -5.65 2.91 -14.06
C ILE A 243 -4.92 2.03 -15.09
N PHE A 244 -5.40 0.82 -15.31
CA PHE A 244 -4.80 -0.24 -16.13
C PHE A 244 -5.79 -0.77 -17.18
N PRO A 245 -6.16 0.02 -18.20
CA PRO A 245 -7.14 -0.39 -19.21
C PRO A 245 -6.72 -1.63 -20.02
N LYS A 246 -5.41 -1.90 -20.14
CA LYS A 246 -4.90 -3.11 -20.82
C LYS A 246 -4.84 -4.36 -19.93
N LEU A 247 -4.90 -4.19 -18.60
CA LEU A 247 -4.92 -5.30 -17.65
C LEU A 247 -6.30 -5.97 -17.59
N ILE A 248 -7.37 -5.17 -17.51
CA ILE A 248 -8.76 -5.64 -17.45
C ILE A 248 -9.42 -5.39 -18.81
N THR A 249 -9.30 -6.35 -19.72
CA THR A 249 -9.82 -6.27 -21.09
C THR A 249 -11.32 -6.57 -21.16
N LYS A 250 -11.80 -7.52 -20.34
CA LYS A 250 -13.23 -7.82 -20.15
C LYS A 250 -13.64 -7.37 -18.75
N VAL A 251 -14.60 -6.46 -18.68
CA VAL A 251 -15.20 -6.06 -17.40
C VAL A 251 -16.15 -7.15 -16.95
N PRO A 252 -16.03 -7.66 -15.71
CA PRO A 252 -16.99 -8.59 -15.16
C PRO A 252 -18.40 -8.01 -15.13
N THR A 253 -19.41 -8.81 -15.44
CA THR A 253 -20.80 -8.42 -15.24
C THR A 253 -21.14 -8.37 -13.75
N LYS A 254 -22.29 -7.76 -13.40
CA LYS A 254 -22.73 -7.71 -12.00
C LYS A 254 -22.93 -9.11 -11.42
N GLU A 255 -23.44 -10.03 -12.21
CA GLU A 255 -23.65 -11.44 -11.85
C GLU A 255 -22.31 -12.15 -11.64
N GLU A 256 -21.31 -11.93 -12.51
CA GLU A 256 -19.96 -12.48 -12.33
C GLU A 256 -19.31 -11.95 -11.03
N LEU A 257 -19.52 -10.67 -10.70
CA LEU A 257 -19.07 -10.08 -9.44
C LEU A 257 -19.79 -10.69 -8.23
N ASP A 258 -21.10 -10.94 -8.32
CA ASP A 258 -21.90 -11.55 -7.25
C ASP A 258 -21.47 -13.00 -6.97
N VAL A 259 -21.22 -13.78 -8.03
CA VAL A 259 -20.69 -15.14 -7.95
C VAL A 259 -19.32 -15.15 -7.29
N ALA A 260 -18.42 -14.27 -7.73
CA ALA A 260 -17.07 -14.16 -7.16
C ALA A 260 -17.10 -13.78 -5.67
N PHE A 261 -17.94 -12.81 -5.31
CA PHE A 261 -18.15 -12.39 -3.92
C PHE A 261 -18.68 -13.54 -3.06
N SER A 262 -19.70 -14.25 -3.53
CA SER A 262 -20.28 -15.40 -2.81
C SER A 262 -19.25 -16.51 -2.59
N SER A 263 -18.45 -16.83 -3.63
CA SER A 263 -17.36 -17.80 -3.53
C SER A 263 -16.30 -17.36 -2.50
N ALA A 264 -15.94 -16.09 -2.51
CA ALA A 264 -14.97 -15.53 -1.58
C ALA A 264 -15.46 -15.54 -0.12
N LEU A 265 -16.75 -15.25 0.11
CA LEU A 265 -17.33 -15.27 1.45
C LEU A 265 -17.23 -16.67 2.07
N ASN A 266 -17.64 -17.70 1.32
CA ASN A 266 -17.56 -19.09 1.74
C ASN A 266 -16.12 -19.50 2.09
N LYS A 267 -15.16 -19.24 1.19
CA LYS A 267 -13.73 -19.52 1.43
C LYS A 267 -13.14 -18.74 2.61
N SER A 268 -13.56 -17.49 2.81
CA SER A 268 -13.08 -16.67 3.92
C SER A 268 -13.57 -17.20 5.27
N ASN A 269 -14.79 -17.73 5.33
CA ASN A 269 -15.35 -18.34 6.53
C ASN A 269 -14.62 -19.65 6.87
N GLU A 270 -14.26 -20.47 5.88
CA GLU A 270 -13.45 -21.69 6.09
C GLU A 270 -12.07 -21.38 6.69
N LYS A 271 -11.40 -20.32 6.23
CA LYS A 271 -10.09 -19.90 6.77
C LYS A 271 -10.16 -19.28 8.17
N THR A 272 -11.28 -18.63 8.52
CA THR A 272 -11.40 -17.94 9.82
C THR A 272 -11.48 -18.94 10.98
N LYS A 273 -12.11 -20.10 10.76
CA LYS A 273 -12.21 -21.22 11.72
C LYS A 273 -10.87 -21.79 12.21
N SER A 274 -9.74 -21.44 11.58
CA SER A 274 -8.41 -21.90 11.99
C SER A 274 -7.48 -20.80 12.52
N THR A 275 -7.95 -19.54 12.65
CA THR A 275 -7.03 -18.39 12.69
C THR A 275 -7.40 -17.28 13.66
N PHE A 276 -7.79 -17.61 14.91
CA PHE A 276 -7.50 -16.72 16.04
C PHE A 276 -6.25 -17.25 16.76
N PRO A 277 -5.04 -16.82 16.36
CA PRO A 277 -3.84 -17.26 17.06
C PRO A 277 -3.84 -16.65 18.47
N GLU A 278 -3.77 -17.50 19.49
CA GLU A 278 -3.60 -17.12 20.92
C GLU A 278 -2.39 -16.20 21.20
N ARG A 279 -1.49 -16.01 20.23
CA ARG A 279 -0.17 -15.37 20.39
C ARG A 279 -0.07 -13.95 19.80
N PHE A 280 -1.09 -13.11 19.94
CA PHE A 280 -0.94 -11.68 19.65
C PHE A 280 -0.31 -10.87 20.79
N ILE A 281 0.02 -11.49 21.92
CA ILE A 281 0.68 -10.84 23.05
C ILE A 281 2.20 -11.06 22.97
N GLU A 282 2.88 -10.14 22.28
CA GLU A 282 4.11 -9.51 22.78
C GLU A 282 4.11 -8.08 22.23
N LEU A 283 3.39 -7.20 22.92
CA LEU A 283 3.60 -5.76 22.78
C LEU A 283 4.99 -5.48 23.38
N PRO A 284 5.93 -4.85 22.66
CA PRO A 284 7.14 -4.38 23.29
C PRO A 284 6.74 -3.36 24.36
N HIS A 285 6.89 -3.76 25.62
CA HIS A 285 6.78 -2.87 26.76
C HIS A 285 7.78 -1.73 26.60
N GLY A 286 7.26 -0.49 26.66
CA GLY A 286 7.94 0.74 26.99
C GLY A 286 9.38 0.92 26.47
N MET A 287 9.54 1.67 25.38
CA MET A 287 10.65 2.62 25.31
C MET A 287 10.05 4.01 25.38
N GLY A 288 10.21 4.60 26.56
CA GLY A 288 9.98 6.02 26.78
C GLY A 288 10.81 6.85 25.80
N GLN A 289 10.30 8.07 25.61
CA GLN A 289 10.95 9.23 25.04
C GLN A 289 12.48 9.06 24.86
N ASN A 290 12.91 8.89 23.62
CA ASN A 290 14.23 9.33 23.22
C ASN A 290 14.13 9.91 21.82
N SER A 291 14.17 11.24 21.78
CA SER A 291 14.57 12.02 20.63
C SER A 291 15.97 11.55 20.21
N ASP A 292 16.07 10.81 19.11
CA ASP A 292 17.18 10.94 18.16
C ASP A 292 16.89 10.14 16.89
N ALA A 293 16.52 10.88 15.85
CA ALA A 293 16.32 10.37 14.51
C ALA A 293 17.68 10.23 13.80
N THR A 294 18.43 9.15 14.05
CA THR A 294 19.47 8.64 13.13
C THR A 294 19.92 7.25 13.55
N HIS A 295 19.27 6.19 13.05
CA HIS A 295 19.95 4.91 12.90
C HIS A 295 19.57 4.24 11.58
N VAL A 296 20.57 4.25 10.70
CA VAL A 296 20.66 3.58 9.42
C VAL A 296 20.41 2.08 9.63
N ALA A 297 19.43 1.53 8.92
CA ALA A 297 19.18 0.10 8.88
C ALA A 297 20.39 -0.61 8.23
N ASN A 298 21.18 -1.31 9.07
CA ASN A 298 22.21 -2.23 8.64
C ASN A 298 21.57 -3.42 7.90
N PHE A 299 21.67 -3.40 6.57
CA PHE A 299 21.48 -4.59 5.75
C PHE A 299 22.84 -5.27 5.56
N PRO A 300 22.94 -6.60 5.72
CA PRO A 300 24.20 -7.32 5.50
C PRO A 300 24.62 -7.20 4.04
N ASN A 301 25.87 -6.76 3.84
CA ASN A 301 26.51 -6.57 2.54
C ASN A 301 26.75 -7.94 1.89
N ILE A 302 25.94 -8.31 0.89
CA ILE A 302 26.22 -9.46 0.02
C ILE A 302 27.18 -8.98 -1.07
N LYS A 303 28.46 -9.31 -0.93
CA LYS A 303 29.46 -9.16 -2.01
C LYS A 303 29.08 -10.10 -3.16
N SER A 304 28.90 -9.54 -4.36
CA SER A 304 28.89 -10.30 -5.61
C SER A 304 30.32 -10.50 -6.15
N PRO A 305 30.58 -11.57 -6.91
CA PRO A 305 31.91 -12.01 -7.32
C PRO A 305 32.41 -11.33 -8.62
N HIS A 306 33.72 -11.50 -8.87
CA HIS A 306 34.51 -11.21 -10.07
C HIS A 306 35.28 -9.88 -10.14
N SER A 307 36.60 -9.99 -9.93
CA SER A 307 37.59 -9.62 -10.94
C SER A 307 38.93 -10.31 -10.63
N THR A 308 39.29 -11.26 -11.47
CA THR A 308 40.60 -11.91 -11.54
C THR A 308 41.63 -10.95 -12.16
N GLN A 309 42.87 -10.98 -11.65
CA GLN A 309 44.13 -10.46 -12.22
C GLN A 309 44.21 -8.92 -12.35
N VAL A 310 45.34 -8.26 -12.04
CA VAL A 310 46.67 -8.38 -12.65
C VAL A 310 47.78 -8.03 -11.64
N GLU A 311 48.90 -8.73 -11.78
CA GLU A 311 50.21 -8.53 -11.15
C GLU A 311 50.74 -7.09 -11.26
N ASN A 312 51.54 -6.65 -10.28
CA ASN A 312 52.88 -6.09 -10.53
C ASN A 312 53.55 -5.65 -9.22
N SER A 313 54.82 -6.07 -9.10
CA SER A 313 55.88 -5.65 -8.17
C SER A 313 55.83 -6.18 -6.74
#